data_AF-A0A0G2DVA3-F1
#
_entry.id   AF-A0A0G2DVA3-F1
#
_cell.length_a   1.000
_cell.length_b   1.000
_cell.length_c   1.000
_cell.angle_alpha   90.00
_cell.angle_beta   90.00
_cell.angle_gamma   90.00
#
_symmetry.space_group_name_H-M   'P 1'
#
loop_
_entity.id
_entity.type
_entity.pdbx_description
1 polymer ?
#
loop_
_entity_poly.entity_id
_entity_poly.type
_entity_poly.pdbx_seq_one_letter_code
_entity_poly.pdbx_strand_id
1 'polypeptide(L)'
;MADNSSTSPDAATKEAQQFWGYLFRPDKRGTDLLNRLLAGIAIYVAGHFGPTEDCADITPTQLAGFYKAVGGDYDVLFVETPAPSVAFIYKSLGCLHSLQPGREADGYTIPTIPALKRKGFITWQTIQLLLGPDEHVPFLQGAVEKFDIVDPSTGQVFPKLLPKESFPERPDEDMLRWYESVSTRLREECEAEEQQQRTRAHRPGRPGDGGDRFDSDGSTDEHSADERTGAAAYFRDPLYRDRGGRPTIIRRFSRADYKARSPREIVQDRGR
;
A
#
# COMPACT_ATOMS: atom_id res chain seq x y z
N MET A 1 24.83 -38.93 18.42
CA MET A 1 23.57 -38.92 17.65
C MET A 1 23.32 -37.47 17.27
N ALA A 2 23.65 -37.11 16.03
CA ALA A 2 23.38 -35.77 15.49
C ALA A 2 22.54 -36.01 14.24
N ASP A 3 21.24 -35.75 14.36
CA ASP A 3 20.28 -35.84 13.27
C ASP A 3 20.36 -34.53 12.51
N ASN A 4 21.11 -34.54 11.40
CA ASN A 4 21.30 -33.40 10.53
C ASN A 4 20.32 -33.59 9.36
N SER A 5 19.04 -33.31 9.59
CA SER A 5 18.02 -33.35 8.53
C SER A 5 18.20 -32.13 7.63
N SER A 6 19.05 -32.27 6.62
CA SER A 6 19.05 -31.37 5.46
C SER A 6 17.76 -31.59 4.68
N THR A 7 16.69 -30.88 5.07
CA THR A 7 15.43 -30.85 4.32
C THR A 7 15.75 -30.38 2.89
N SER A 8 15.45 -31.21 1.89
CA SER A 8 15.64 -30.83 0.49
C SER A 8 14.75 -29.63 0.15
N PRO A 9 15.16 -28.73 -0.76
CA PRO A 9 14.36 -27.56 -1.13
C PRO A 9 12.95 -27.93 -1.62
N ASP A 10 12.79 -29.10 -2.24
CA ASP A 10 11.50 -29.65 -2.65
C ASP A 10 10.60 -30.04 -1.48
N ALA A 11 11.17 -30.56 -0.38
CA ALA A 11 10.39 -30.93 0.80
C ALA A 11 9.88 -29.68 1.54
N ALA A 12 10.73 -28.66 1.73
CA ALA A 12 10.33 -27.39 2.33
C ALA A 12 9.24 -26.67 1.52
N THR A 13 9.31 -26.74 0.19
CA THR A 13 8.30 -26.16 -0.70
C THR A 13 6.96 -26.89 -0.58
N LYS A 14 6.96 -28.23 -0.49
CA LYS A 14 5.75 -29.03 -0.28
C LYS A 14 5.11 -28.77 1.08
N GLU A 15 5.91 -28.68 2.14
CA GLU A 15 5.42 -28.34 3.48
C GLU A 15 4.80 -26.95 3.53
N ALA A 16 5.44 -25.96 2.90
CA ALA A 16 4.89 -24.61 2.78
C ALA A 16 3.56 -24.62 2.01
N GLN A 17 3.48 -25.32 0.87
CA GLN A 17 2.23 -25.46 0.11
C GLN A 17 1.13 -26.14 0.93
N GLN A 18 1.46 -27.14 1.73
CA GLN A 18 0.50 -27.82 2.60
C GLN A 18 -0.01 -26.91 3.73
N PHE A 19 0.86 -26.07 4.30
CA PHE A 19 0.47 -25.11 5.33
C PHE A 19 -0.38 -23.97 4.76
N TRP A 20 0.07 -23.34 3.68
CA TRP A 20 -0.56 -22.14 3.13
C TRP A 20 -1.82 -22.43 2.33
N GLY A 21 -1.82 -23.52 1.54
CA GLY A 21 -2.89 -23.80 0.59
C GLY A 21 -3.17 -22.61 -0.33
N TYR A 22 -4.41 -22.50 -0.81
CA TYR A 22 -4.88 -21.33 -1.55
C TYR A 22 -5.55 -20.34 -0.59
N LEU A 23 -5.16 -19.07 -0.64
CA LEU A 23 -5.47 -18.08 0.41
C LEU A 23 -6.72 -17.26 0.16
N PHE A 24 -7.39 -17.43 -0.98
CA PHE A 24 -8.63 -16.75 -1.33
C PHE A 24 -9.80 -17.71 -1.43
N ARG A 25 -10.97 -17.22 -1.04
CA ARG A 25 -12.24 -17.93 -1.23
C ARG A 25 -12.86 -17.55 -2.59
N PRO A 26 -13.82 -18.36 -3.10
CA PRO A 26 -14.52 -18.06 -4.34
C PRO A 26 -15.27 -16.73 -4.34
N ASP A 27 -15.62 -16.21 -3.16
CA ASP A 27 -16.27 -14.91 -2.98
C ASP A 27 -15.28 -13.73 -2.93
N LYS A 28 -14.02 -13.96 -3.31
CA LYS A 28 -12.91 -12.98 -3.36
C LYS A 28 -12.52 -12.43 -2.00
N ARG A 29 -12.93 -13.10 -0.91
CA ARG A 29 -12.46 -12.77 0.44
C ARG A 29 -11.24 -13.59 0.78
N GLY A 30 -10.36 -13.00 1.58
CA GLY A 30 -9.28 -13.76 2.22
C GLY A 30 -9.83 -14.90 3.07
N THR A 31 -9.13 -16.03 3.07
CA THR A 31 -9.30 -17.09 4.06
C THR A 31 -8.94 -16.58 5.46
N ASP A 32 -9.30 -17.33 6.51
CA ASP A 32 -8.89 -16.97 7.87
C ASP A 32 -7.37 -16.99 8.02
N LEU A 33 -6.67 -17.87 7.31
CA LEU A 33 -5.20 -17.88 7.28
C LEU A 33 -4.64 -16.59 6.67
N LEU A 34 -5.17 -16.13 5.53
CA LEU A 34 -4.76 -14.86 4.94
C LEU A 34 -5.04 -13.68 5.88
N ASN A 35 -6.22 -13.64 6.50
CA ASN A 35 -6.60 -12.57 7.41
C ASN A 35 -5.67 -12.51 8.63
N ARG A 36 -5.26 -13.66 9.16
CA ARG A 36 -4.30 -13.74 10.27
C ARG A 36 -2.88 -13.33 9.85
N LEU A 37 -2.43 -13.73 8.66
CA LEU A 37 -1.15 -13.26 8.11
C LEU A 37 -1.13 -11.74 7.98
N LEU A 38 -2.14 -11.17 7.33
CA LEU A 38 -2.26 -9.71 7.15
C LEU A 38 -2.39 -8.98 8.49
N ALA A 39 -3.09 -9.56 9.47
CA ALA A 39 -3.15 -9.04 10.83
C ALA A 39 -1.79 -9.05 11.53
N GLY A 40 -1.01 -10.12 11.38
CA GLY A 40 0.35 -10.22 11.91
C GLY A 40 1.28 -9.18 11.28
N ILE A 41 1.21 -9.01 9.96
CA ILE A 41 1.95 -7.96 9.25
C ILE A 41 1.55 -6.58 9.77
N ALA A 42 0.26 -6.30 9.91
CA ALA A 42 -0.22 -5.02 10.43
C ALA A 42 0.36 -4.69 11.83
N ILE A 43 0.38 -5.69 12.72
CA ILE A 43 0.98 -5.56 14.06
C ILE A 43 2.48 -5.27 13.95
N TYR A 44 3.17 -6.01 13.08
CA TYR A 44 4.60 -5.81 12.86
C TYR A 44 4.88 -4.38 12.36
N VAL A 45 4.11 -3.89 11.39
CA VAL A 45 4.28 -2.55 10.83
C VAL A 45 4.10 -1.47 11.90
N ALA A 46 3.01 -1.54 12.68
CA ALA A 46 2.73 -0.56 13.73
C ALA A 46 3.82 -0.50 14.81
N GLY A 47 4.46 -1.63 15.11
CA GLY A 47 5.50 -1.72 16.15
C GLY A 47 6.94 -1.47 15.70
N HIS A 48 7.23 -1.50 14.39
CA HIS A 48 8.63 -1.46 13.88
C HIS A 48 8.94 -0.33 12.91
N PHE A 49 7.92 0.35 12.38
CA PHE A 49 8.11 1.49 11.48
C PHE A 49 7.57 2.73 12.17
N GLY A 50 8.38 3.78 12.29
CA GLY A 50 7.99 5.07 12.89
C GLY A 50 7.93 5.12 14.43
N PRO A 51 7.80 6.31 15.04
CA PRO A 51 7.67 6.46 16.49
C PRO A 51 6.29 5.98 16.94
N THR A 52 6.28 4.99 17.83
CA THR A 52 5.07 4.41 18.42
C THR A 52 4.74 5.15 19.71
N GLU A 53 3.86 6.15 19.64
CA GLU A 53 3.23 6.70 20.84
C GLU A 53 1.77 6.26 20.83
N ASP A 54 1.52 5.17 21.55
CA ASP A 54 0.21 4.69 22.02
C ASP A 54 -0.88 4.33 20.99
N CYS A 55 -0.56 4.31 19.69
CA CYS A 55 -1.52 3.97 18.63
C CYS A 55 -1.16 2.70 17.85
N ALA A 56 -2.11 1.77 17.74
CA ALA A 56 -1.97 0.54 16.96
C ALA A 56 -2.43 0.66 15.49
N ASP A 57 -2.93 1.84 15.09
CA ASP A 57 -3.33 2.12 13.72
C ASP A 57 -2.09 2.52 12.89
N ILE A 58 -2.08 2.15 11.61
CA ILE A 58 -0.90 2.27 10.75
C ILE A 58 -0.99 3.54 9.90
N THR A 59 -0.11 4.49 10.16
CA THR A 59 -0.03 5.75 9.39
C THR A 59 0.57 5.53 7.99
N PRO A 60 0.35 6.47 7.05
CA PRO A 60 0.88 6.37 5.69
C PRO A 60 2.41 6.25 5.68
N THR A 61 3.12 7.04 6.49
CA THR A 61 4.58 6.98 6.61
C THR A 61 5.08 5.59 7.05
N GLN A 62 4.34 4.90 7.93
CA GLN A 62 4.69 3.55 8.35
C GLN A 62 4.48 2.53 7.22
N LEU A 63 3.40 2.66 6.43
CA LEU A 63 3.19 1.83 5.24
C LEU A 63 4.29 2.06 4.20
N ALA A 64 4.64 3.31 3.91
CA ALA A 64 5.72 3.64 2.99
C ALA A 64 7.05 2.99 3.42
N GLY A 65 7.38 3.09 4.72
CA GLY A 65 8.55 2.43 5.30
C GLY A 65 8.50 0.90 5.14
N PHE A 66 7.35 0.28 5.40
CA PHE A 66 7.15 -1.16 5.21
C PHE A 66 7.37 -1.58 3.76
N TYR A 67 6.71 -0.93 2.79
CA TYR A 67 6.85 -1.26 1.36
C TYR A 67 8.31 -1.16 0.91
N LYS A 68 9.04 -0.11 1.32
CA LYS A 68 10.48 0.03 1.08
C LYS A 68 11.30 -1.12 1.63
N ALA A 69 11.01 -1.54 2.86
CA ALA A 69 11.74 -2.63 3.49
C ALA A 69 11.53 -3.99 2.80
N VAL A 70 10.36 -4.22 2.20
CA VAL A 70 10.07 -5.43 1.42
C VAL A 70 10.42 -5.31 -0.06
N GLY A 71 10.78 -4.12 -0.55
CA GLY A 71 11.35 -3.91 -1.89
C GLY A 71 10.45 -3.19 -2.89
N GLY A 72 9.36 -2.57 -2.43
CA GLY A 72 8.53 -1.65 -3.22
C GLY A 72 8.87 -0.18 -2.92
N ASP A 73 8.27 0.74 -3.67
CA ASP A 73 8.33 2.18 -3.38
C ASP A 73 6.94 2.79 -3.58
N TYR A 74 6.32 3.16 -2.46
CA TYR A 74 4.95 3.67 -2.40
C TYR A 74 4.92 5.07 -1.80
N ASP A 75 6.04 5.78 -1.80
CA ASP A 75 6.11 7.17 -1.33
C ASP A 75 5.13 8.06 -2.07
N VAL A 76 4.97 7.86 -3.38
CA VAL A 76 4.00 8.62 -4.18
C VAL A 76 2.61 8.57 -3.55
N LEU A 77 2.18 7.39 -3.10
CA LEU A 77 0.85 7.21 -2.50
C LEU A 77 0.80 7.66 -1.04
N PHE A 78 1.81 7.34 -0.24
CA PHE A 78 1.71 7.46 1.22
C PHE A 78 2.50 8.63 1.81
N VAL A 79 3.34 9.29 1.03
CA VAL A 79 4.17 10.43 1.45
C VAL A 79 3.88 11.67 0.61
N GLU A 80 3.82 11.54 -0.72
CA GLU A 80 3.59 12.66 -1.63
C GLU A 80 2.12 13.02 -1.79
N THR A 81 1.21 12.04 -1.67
CA THR A 81 -0.23 12.29 -1.77
C THR A 81 -0.75 12.97 -0.50
N PRO A 82 -1.53 14.06 -0.62
CA PRO A 82 -2.10 14.74 0.53
C PRO A 82 -2.89 13.80 1.45
N ALA A 83 -2.75 13.98 2.76
CA ALA A 83 -3.41 13.15 3.77
C ALA A 83 -4.95 13.04 3.57
N PRO A 84 -5.68 14.12 3.23
CA PRO A 84 -7.11 14.00 2.96
C PRO A 84 -7.43 13.10 1.74
N SER A 85 -6.63 13.17 0.67
CA SER A 85 -6.78 12.28 -0.48
C SER A 85 -6.56 10.81 -0.10
N VAL A 86 -5.57 10.51 0.74
CA VAL A 86 -5.34 9.15 1.24
C VAL A 86 -6.52 8.67 2.08
N ALA A 87 -7.08 9.52 2.95
CA ALA A 87 -8.27 9.22 3.73
C ALA A 87 -9.47 8.90 2.82
N PHE A 88 -9.64 9.68 1.76
CA PHE A 88 -10.69 9.49 0.77
C PHE A 88 -10.52 8.17 -0.02
N ILE A 89 -9.29 7.80 -0.38
CA ILE A 89 -8.98 6.50 -1.00
C ILE A 89 -9.39 5.38 -0.05
N TYR A 90 -8.99 5.44 1.22
CA TYR A 90 -9.37 4.43 2.21
C TYR A 90 -10.88 4.33 2.37
N LYS A 91 -11.59 5.45 2.45
CA LYS A 91 -13.06 5.48 2.51
C LYS A 91 -13.69 4.82 1.30
N SER A 92 -13.24 5.18 0.10
CA SER A 92 -13.76 4.67 -1.18
C SER A 92 -13.54 3.15 -1.34
N LEU A 93 -12.44 2.63 -0.81
CA LEU A 93 -12.13 1.20 -0.80
C LEU A 93 -12.73 0.44 0.40
N GLY A 94 -13.46 1.12 1.30
CA GLY A 94 -13.99 0.52 2.52
C GLY A 94 -12.92 0.09 3.53
N CYS A 95 -11.72 0.69 3.46
CA CYS A 95 -10.65 0.47 4.41
C CYS A 95 -10.93 1.27 5.70
N LEU A 96 -11.19 0.56 6.79
CA LEU A 96 -11.36 1.18 8.11
C LEU A 96 -10.09 1.94 8.52
N HIS A 97 -10.21 3.22 8.76
CA HIS A 97 -9.13 4.09 9.21
C HIS A 97 -9.61 5.02 10.32
N SER A 98 -8.65 5.60 11.04
CA SER A 98 -8.84 6.71 11.98
C SER A 98 -8.06 7.92 11.46
N LEU A 99 -8.32 9.09 12.03
CA LEU A 99 -7.48 10.28 11.82
C LEU A 99 -6.61 10.48 13.06
N GLN A 100 -5.30 10.57 12.85
CA GLN A 100 -4.31 10.77 13.88
C GLN A 100 -3.79 12.21 13.86
N PRO A 101 -3.39 12.77 15.01
CA PRO A 101 -2.71 14.06 15.07
C PRO A 101 -1.43 14.06 14.22
N GLY A 102 -1.04 15.22 13.72
CA GLY A 102 0.27 15.41 13.10
C GLY A 102 1.40 15.27 14.12
N ARG A 103 2.63 15.04 13.66
CA ARG A 103 3.81 14.86 14.56
C ARG A 103 4.11 16.08 15.43
N GLU A 104 3.75 17.27 14.96
CA GLU A 104 3.96 18.56 15.64
C GLU A 104 2.66 19.07 16.30
N ALA A 105 1.65 18.21 16.46
CA ALA A 105 0.37 18.61 17.04
C ALA A 105 0.54 19.01 18.51
N ASP A 106 0.03 20.18 18.86
CA ASP A 106 0.07 20.78 20.20
C ASP A 106 -1.13 20.39 21.09
N GLY A 107 -2.00 19.51 20.58
CA GLY A 107 -3.24 19.07 21.23
C GLY A 107 -4.47 19.91 20.90
N TYR A 108 -4.32 21.03 20.18
CA TYR A 108 -5.43 21.89 19.74
C TYR A 108 -5.73 21.76 18.23
N THR A 109 -4.80 21.21 17.46
CA THR A 109 -4.98 20.95 16.03
C THR A 109 -5.89 19.75 15.75
N ILE A 110 -6.76 19.87 14.73
CA ILE A 110 -7.62 18.78 14.26
C ILE A 110 -6.74 17.63 13.71
N PRO A 111 -6.99 16.36 14.07
CA PRO A 111 -6.31 15.21 13.48
C PRO A 111 -6.57 15.08 11.98
N THR A 112 -5.51 14.95 11.18
CA THR A 112 -5.60 14.89 9.71
C THR A 112 -4.90 13.68 9.08
N ILE A 113 -4.09 12.93 9.82
CA ILE A 113 -3.29 11.82 9.25
C ILE A 113 -4.14 10.55 9.20
N PRO A 114 -4.50 10.01 8.02
CA PRO A 114 -5.31 8.81 7.95
C PRO A 114 -4.50 7.56 8.29
N ALA A 115 -4.79 6.93 9.42
CA ALA A 115 -4.13 5.70 9.85
C ALA A 115 -5.06 4.50 9.68
N LEU A 116 -4.60 3.48 8.95
CA LEU A 116 -5.37 2.24 8.77
C LEU A 116 -5.49 1.50 10.10
N LYS A 117 -6.73 1.18 10.47
CA LYS A 117 -6.96 0.15 11.50
C LYS A 117 -6.49 -1.19 10.94
N ARG A 118 -6.18 -2.15 11.83
CA ARG A 118 -5.81 -3.52 11.41
C ARG A 118 -6.79 -4.12 10.38
N LYS A 119 -8.10 -3.99 10.61
CA LYS A 119 -9.12 -4.45 9.66
C LYS A 119 -9.06 -3.70 8.33
N GLY A 120 -8.78 -2.39 8.35
CA GLY A 120 -8.59 -1.60 7.14
C GLY A 120 -7.35 -2.03 6.36
N PHE A 121 -6.24 -2.34 7.04
CA PHE A 121 -5.05 -2.89 6.39
C PHE A 121 -5.31 -4.25 5.73
N ILE A 122 -6.08 -5.12 6.39
CA ILE A 122 -6.51 -6.40 5.79
C ILE A 122 -7.33 -6.14 4.52
N THR A 123 -8.32 -5.25 4.57
CA THR A 123 -9.11 -4.86 3.38
C THR A 123 -8.22 -4.31 2.27
N TRP A 124 -7.34 -3.36 2.61
CA TRP A 124 -6.38 -2.75 1.68
C TRP A 124 -5.56 -3.81 0.97
N GLN A 125 -4.83 -4.65 1.70
CA GLN A 125 -3.96 -5.67 1.12
C GLN A 125 -4.73 -6.73 0.33
N THR A 126 -5.93 -7.11 0.76
CA THR A 126 -6.78 -8.06 0.03
C THR A 126 -7.17 -7.51 -1.34
N ILE A 127 -7.58 -6.23 -1.40
CA ILE A 127 -7.90 -5.55 -2.66
C ILE A 127 -6.65 -5.49 -3.54
N GLN A 128 -5.51 -5.07 -2.98
CA GLN A 128 -4.28 -4.94 -3.77
C GLN A 128 -3.78 -6.25 -4.37
N LEU A 129 -3.87 -7.36 -3.62
CA LEU A 129 -3.54 -8.69 -4.12
C LEU A 129 -4.44 -9.15 -5.25
N LEU A 130 -5.71 -8.76 -5.25
CA LEU A 130 -6.67 -9.09 -6.31
C LEU A 130 -6.50 -8.17 -7.53
N LEU A 131 -6.09 -6.92 -7.36
CA LEU A 131 -5.87 -6.00 -8.47
C LEU A 131 -4.49 -6.17 -9.11
N GLY A 132 -3.49 -6.65 -8.38
CA GLY A 132 -2.08 -6.72 -8.80
C GLY A 132 -1.28 -7.77 -8.08
N PRO A 133 -1.58 -9.06 -8.26
CA PRO A 133 -0.86 -10.12 -7.56
C PRO A 133 0.64 -10.13 -7.90
N ASP A 134 1.03 -9.84 -9.14
CA ASP A 134 2.43 -9.83 -9.56
C ASP A 134 3.29 -8.81 -8.80
N GLU A 135 2.68 -7.73 -8.30
CA GLU A 135 3.36 -6.70 -7.52
C GLU A 135 3.25 -6.96 -6.02
N HIS A 136 2.04 -7.26 -5.52
CA HIS A 136 1.78 -7.33 -4.08
C HIS A 136 2.14 -8.67 -3.44
N VAL A 137 2.10 -9.79 -4.18
CA VAL A 137 2.51 -11.09 -3.64
C VAL A 137 3.99 -11.08 -3.22
N PRO A 138 4.93 -10.56 -4.05
CA PRO A 138 6.33 -10.41 -3.64
C PRO A 138 6.54 -9.61 -2.35
N PHE A 139 5.69 -8.61 -2.06
CA PHE A 139 5.79 -7.86 -0.81
C PHE A 139 5.44 -8.69 0.42
N LEU A 140 4.40 -9.54 0.33
CA LEU A 140 4.04 -10.46 1.40
C LEU A 140 5.10 -11.56 1.58
N GLN A 141 5.62 -12.10 0.47
CA GLN A 141 6.71 -13.08 0.50
C GLN A 141 7.96 -12.48 1.16
N GLY A 142 8.36 -11.28 0.74
CA GLY A 142 9.47 -10.56 1.34
C GLY A 142 9.25 -10.21 2.82
N ALA A 143 8.00 -9.94 3.22
CA ALA A 143 7.67 -9.69 4.62
C ALA A 143 7.89 -10.93 5.49
N VAL A 144 7.33 -12.09 5.10
CA VAL A 144 7.50 -13.33 5.89
C VAL A 144 8.93 -13.83 5.85
N GLU A 145 9.64 -13.66 4.73
CA GLU A 145 11.05 -14.07 4.61
C GLU A 145 11.95 -13.23 5.55
N LYS A 146 11.80 -11.90 5.52
CA LYS A 146 12.68 -10.97 6.24
C LYS A 146 12.33 -10.80 7.71
N PHE A 147 11.05 -10.90 8.07
CA PHE A 147 10.55 -10.54 9.39
C PHE A 147 9.90 -11.73 10.09
N ASP A 148 10.02 -11.79 11.42
CA ASP A 148 9.32 -12.79 12.23
C ASP A 148 7.86 -12.37 12.42
N ILE A 149 7.06 -12.56 11.38
CA ILE A 149 5.62 -12.25 11.42
C ILE A 149 4.92 -13.26 12.33
N VAL A 150 4.43 -12.79 13.46
CA VAL A 150 3.71 -13.59 14.45
C VAL A 150 2.23 -13.69 14.10
N ASP A 151 1.70 -14.90 14.12
CA ASP A 151 0.28 -15.18 14.04
C ASP A 151 -0.42 -14.72 15.33
N PRO A 152 -1.30 -13.70 15.27
CA PRO A 152 -1.94 -13.16 16.46
C PRO A 152 -2.89 -14.16 17.15
N SER A 153 -3.28 -15.24 16.49
CA SER A 153 -4.17 -16.25 17.08
C SER A 153 -3.43 -17.36 17.83
N THR A 154 -2.22 -17.71 17.39
CA THR A 154 -1.44 -18.83 17.95
C THR A 154 -0.19 -18.37 18.70
N GLY A 155 0.27 -17.14 18.48
CA GLY A 155 1.53 -16.61 19.00
C GLY A 155 2.77 -17.19 18.34
N GLN A 156 2.62 -18.03 17.30
CA GLN A 156 3.73 -18.64 16.58
C GLN A 156 4.14 -17.80 15.36
N VAL A 157 5.39 -17.90 14.95
CA VAL A 157 5.89 -17.25 13.73
C VAL A 157 5.37 -18.02 12.51
N PHE A 158 4.86 -17.31 11.50
CA PHE A 158 4.46 -17.92 10.24
C PHE A 158 5.66 -18.52 9.49
N PRO A 159 5.44 -19.57 8.66
CA PRO A 159 6.50 -20.10 7.82
C PRO A 159 7.14 -19.03 6.93
N LYS A 160 8.47 -19.03 6.83
CA LYS A 160 9.26 -18.06 6.05
C LYS A 160 9.06 -18.17 4.55
N LEU A 161 8.69 -19.36 4.08
CA LEU A 161 8.43 -19.62 2.67
C LEU A 161 6.93 -19.50 2.41
N LEU A 162 6.53 -18.52 1.59
CA LEU A 162 5.16 -18.29 1.16
C LEU A 162 5.06 -18.53 -0.36
N PRO A 163 4.46 -19.64 -0.83
CA PRO A 163 4.39 -19.97 -2.25
C PRO A 163 3.58 -18.95 -3.07
N LYS A 164 3.97 -18.71 -4.33
CA LYS A 164 3.21 -17.81 -5.23
C LYS A 164 1.84 -18.41 -5.56
N GLU A 165 1.79 -19.74 -5.64
CA GLU A 165 0.60 -20.53 -5.99
C GLU A 165 -0.51 -20.44 -4.91
N SER A 166 -0.19 -19.90 -3.74
CA SER A 166 -1.17 -19.59 -2.70
C SER A 166 -2.04 -18.37 -3.01
N PHE A 167 -1.70 -17.61 -4.07
CA PHE A 167 -2.36 -16.38 -4.48
C PHE A 167 -2.92 -16.47 -5.90
N PRO A 168 -3.82 -15.55 -6.30
CA PRO A 168 -4.23 -15.41 -7.70
C PRO A 168 -3.01 -15.19 -8.60
N GLU A 169 -2.96 -15.89 -9.74
CA GLU A 169 -1.88 -15.72 -10.71
C GLU A 169 -1.99 -14.39 -11.48
N ARG A 170 -3.22 -13.92 -11.69
CA ARG A 170 -3.56 -12.72 -12.46
C ARG A 170 -4.58 -11.88 -11.70
N PRO A 171 -4.71 -10.58 -12.05
CA PRO A 171 -5.77 -9.74 -11.51
C PRO A 171 -7.15 -10.39 -11.64
N ASP A 172 -8.00 -10.23 -10.62
CA ASP A 172 -9.37 -10.69 -10.64
C ASP A 172 -10.23 -9.73 -11.48
N GLU A 173 -10.83 -10.25 -12.55
CA GLU A 173 -11.59 -9.47 -13.52
C GLU A 173 -12.78 -8.73 -12.91
N ASP A 174 -13.44 -9.33 -11.92
CA ASP A 174 -14.60 -8.71 -11.31
C ASP A 174 -14.18 -7.61 -10.33
N MET A 175 -13.05 -7.79 -9.65
CA MET A 175 -12.44 -6.74 -8.83
C MET A 175 -11.96 -5.58 -9.69
N LEU A 176 -11.39 -5.84 -10.87
CA LEU A 176 -11.03 -4.79 -11.83
C LEU A 176 -12.27 -3.99 -12.26
N ARG A 177 -13.37 -4.68 -12.63
CA ARG A 177 -14.63 -4.00 -13.00
C ARG A 177 -15.23 -3.21 -11.85
N TRP A 178 -15.24 -3.77 -10.64
CA TRP A 178 -15.69 -3.05 -9.45
C TRP A 178 -14.83 -1.81 -9.22
N TYR A 179 -13.50 -1.94 -9.28
CA TYR A 179 -12.58 -0.83 -9.10
C TYR A 179 -12.78 0.26 -10.16
N GLU A 180 -12.98 -0.10 -11.43
CA GLU A 180 -13.26 0.87 -12.49
C GLU A 180 -14.63 1.56 -12.31
N SER A 181 -15.62 0.87 -11.73
CA SER A 181 -16.90 1.50 -11.39
C SER A 181 -16.73 2.55 -10.27
N VAL A 182 -15.88 2.27 -9.28
CA VAL A 182 -15.54 3.21 -8.21
C VAL A 182 -14.75 4.39 -8.79
N SER A 183 -13.75 4.12 -9.64
CA SER A 183 -12.94 5.18 -10.29
C SER A 183 -13.81 6.11 -11.14
N THR A 184 -14.71 5.55 -11.94
CA THR A 184 -15.62 6.32 -12.82
C THR A 184 -16.54 7.21 -12.00
N ARG A 185 -17.22 6.63 -11.00
CA ARG A 185 -18.11 7.40 -10.12
C ARG A 185 -17.38 8.55 -9.43
N LEU A 186 -16.16 8.30 -8.96
CA LEU A 186 -15.36 9.34 -8.30
C LEU A 186 -14.98 10.46 -9.25
N ARG A 187 -14.62 10.15 -10.50
CA ARG A 187 -14.36 11.17 -11.54
C ARG A 187 -15.58 12.03 -11.79
N GLU A 188 -16.75 11.41 -11.95
CA GLU A 188 -18.03 12.12 -12.15
C GLU A 188 -18.37 13.05 -10.97
N GLU A 189 -18.17 12.58 -9.74
CA GLU A 189 -18.39 13.38 -8.53
C GLU A 189 -17.42 14.57 -8.44
N CYS A 190 -16.15 14.42 -8.85
CA CYS A 190 -15.18 15.52 -8.93
C CYS A 190 -15.61 16.57 -9.97
N GLU A 191 -15.91 16.12 -11.19
CA GLU A 191 -16.29 16.99 -12.30
C GLU A 191 -17.57 17.79 -11.99
N ALA A 192 -18.55 17.15 -11.35
CA ALA A 192 -19.78 17.80 -10.92
C ALA A 192 -19.54 18.90 -9.88
N GLU A 193 -18.62 18.70 -8.93
CA GLU A 193 -18.27 19.70 -7.92
C GLU A 193 -17.49 20.87 -8.50
N GLU A 194 -16.52 20.62 -9.37
CA GLU A 194 -15.82 21.68 -10.10
C GLU A 194 -16.79 22.55 -10.91
N GLN A 195 -17.78 21.92 -11.56
CA GLN A 195 -18.79 22.63 -12.32
C GLN A 195 -19.73 23.46 -11.43
N GLN A 196 -20.08 22.95 -10.24
CA GLN A 196 -20.84 23.69 -9.22
C GLN A 196 -20.05 24.87 -8.65
N GLN A 197 -18.76 24.70 -8.39
CA GLN A 197 -17.90 25.80 -7.92
C GLN A 197 -17.73 26.89 -8.99
N ARG A 198 -17.52 26.51 -10.26
CA ARG A 198 -17.45 27.47 -11.38
C ARG A 198 -18.75 28.25 -11.54
N THR A 199 -19.90 27.60 -11.41
CA THR A 199 -21.20 28.29 -11.49
C THR A 199 -21.48 29.17 -10.27
N ARG A 200 -21.03 28.79 -9.07
CA ARG A 200 -21.11 29.64 -7.85
C ARG A 200 -20.21 30.88 -7.95
N ALA A 201 -19.00 30.74 -8.49
CA ALA A 201 -18.05 31.84 -8.70
C ALA A 201 -18.51 32.84 -9.78
N HIS A 202 -19.41 32.43 -10.68
CA HIS A 202 -19.90 33.27 -11.79
C HIS A 202 -21.22 34.01 -11.51
N ARG A 203 -21.77 33.95 -10.28
CA ARG A 203 -22.91 34.82 -9.90
C ARG A 203 -22.40 36.25 -9.63
N PRO A 204 -22.76 37.26 -10.44
CA PRO A 204 -22.47 38.65 -10.10
C PRO A 204 -23.22 38.99 -8.81
N GLY A 205 -22.50 39.50 -7.81
CA GLY A 205 -23.12 39.98 -6.58
C GLY A 205 -24.23 40.98 -6.90
N ARG A 206 -25.43 40.72 -6.40
CA ARG A 206 -26.55 41.67 -6.50
C ARG A 206 -26.15 42.91 -5.67
N PRO A 207 -26.10 44.13 -6.23
CA PRO A 207 -25.73 45.31 -5.46
C PRO A 207 -26.88 45.67 -4.52
N GLY A 208 -26.62 45.61 -3.22
CA GLY A 208 -27.51 46.12 -2.18
C GLY A 208 -28.24 45.03 -1.41
N ASP A 209 -27.59 44.48 -0.40
CA ASP A 209 -28.26 44.12 0.85
C ASP A 209 -27.22 44.10 1.98
N GLY A 210 -27.26 45.15 2.82
CA GLY A 210 -26.41 45.31 3.99
C GLY A 210 -26.98 44.53 5.17
N GLY A 211 -26.96 43.21 5.07
CA GLY A 211 -27.35 42.30 6.15
C GLY A 211 -26.14 41.55 6.69
N ASP A 212 -25.82 41.78 7.95
CA ASP A 212 -24.87 41.02 8.77
C ASP A 212 -25.03 39.51 8.53
N ARG A 213 -24.12 38.94 7.73
CA ARG A 213 -24.01 37.49 7.60
C ARG A 213 -22.96 37.03 8.59
N PHE A 214 -23.47 36.36 9.62
CA PHE A 214 -22.74 35.44 10.47
C PHE A 214 -21.84 34.56 9.58
N ASP A 215 -20.53 34.84 9.59
CA ASP A 215 -19.48 34.03 8.96
C ASP A 215 -19.48 32.66 9.63
N SER A 216 -20.26 31.73 9.09
CA SER A 216 -20.15 30.32 9.41
C SER A 216 -19.87 29.58 8.12
N ASP A 217 -18.69 28.95 8.10
CA ASP A 217 -18.39 27.75 7.32
C ASP A 217 -18.08 27.95 5.83
N GLY A 218 -16.93 28.59 5.54
CA GLY A 218 -16.34 28.65 4.20
C GLY A 218 -15.15 27.70 3.98
N SER A 219 -14.67 26.99 5.01
CA SER A 219 -13.41 26.22 4.96
C SER A 219 -13.57 24.76 4.52
N THR A 220 -14.80 24.25 4.49
CA THR A 220 -15.05 22.81 4.29
C THR A 220 -15.09 22.43 2.79
N ASP A 221 -15.46 23.36 1.91
CA ASP A 221 -15.65 23.10 0.47
C ASP A 221 -14.33 23.09 -0.34
N GLU A 222 -13.35 23.94 -0.01
CA GLU A 222 -12.06 24.00 -0.74
C GLU A 222 -11.21 22.76 -0.51
N HIS A 223 -11.16 22.26 0.74
CA HIS A 223 -10.41 21.07 1.08
C HIS A 223 -10.97 19.85 0.34
N SER A 224 -12.32 19.70 0.28
CA SER A 224 -13.02 18.59 -0.39
C SER A 224 -12.59 18.38 -1.85
N ALA A 225 -12.42 19.47 -2.62
CA ALA A 225 -12.04 19.38 -4.03
C ALA A 225 -10.61 18.84 -4.20
N ASP A 226 -9.67 19.35 -3.40
CA ASP A 226 -8.27 18.90 -3.42
C ASP A 226 -8.13 17.44 -2.95
N GLU A 227 -8.90 16.99 -1.95
CA GLU A 227 -8.86 15.58 -1.52
C GLU A 227 -9.22 14.65 -2.68
N ARG A 228 -10.28 15.01 -3.41
CA ARG A 228 -10.82 14.21 -4.50
C ARG A 228 -9.94 14.23 -5.74
N THR A 229 -9.30 15.35 -6.06
CA THR A 229 -8.36 15.44 -7.19
C THR A 229 -7.14 14.54 -6.99
N GLY A 230 -6.56 14.52 -5.78
CA GLY A 230 -5.47 13.59 -5.44
C GLY A 230 -5.91 12.12 -5.48
N ALA A 231 -7.10 11.82 -4.95
CA ALA A 231 -7.67 10.47 -5.02
C ALA A 231 -7.94 10.03 -6.46
N ALA A 232 -8.46 10.92 -7.31
CA ALA A 232 -8.71 10.66 -8.73
C ALA A 232 -7.43 10.35 -9.50
N ALA A 233 -6.27 10.88 -9.10
CA ALA A 233 -4.98 10.47 -9.66
C ALA A 233 -4.67 8.99 -9.34
N TYR A 234 -4.87 8.56 -8.09
CA TYR A 234 -4.72 7.15 -7.70
C TYR A 234 -5.69 6.23 -8.46
N PHE A 235 -6.96 6.63 -8.62
CA PHE A 235 -7.95 5.82 -9.35
C PHE A 235 -7.77 5.84 -10.89
N ARG A 236 -6.93 6.72 -11.44
CA ARG A 236 -6.54 6.71 -12.87
C ARG A 236 -5.40 5.76 -13.16
N ASP A 237 -4.42 5.72 -12.25
CA ASP A 237 -3.29 4.82 -12.33
C ASP A 237 -3.13 4.13 -10.97
N PRO A 238 -3.94 3.09 -10.69
CA PRO A 238 -3.88 2.38 -9.42
C PRO A 238 -2.46 1.89 -9.19
N LEU A 239 -1.89 2.29 -8.05
CA LEU A 239 -0.53 1.93 -7.64
C LEU A 239 0.58 2.51 -8.54
N TYR A 240 0.25 3.51 -9.36
CA TYR A 240 1.19 4.18 -10.25
C TYR A 240 1.92 3.23 -11.21
N ARG A 241 1.19 2.23 -11.73
CA ARG A 241 1.69 1.18 -12.64
C ARG A 241 2.15 1.72 -13.98
N ASP A 242 1.57 2.83 -14.45
CA ASP A 242 1.81 3.38 -15.79
C ASP A 242 2.79 4.57 -15.78
N ARG A 243 3.55 4.76 -14.69
CA ARG A 243 4.72 5.63 -14.75
C ARG A 243 5.78 4.95 -15.62
N GLY A 244 5.86 5.39 -16.88
CA GLY A 244 6.95 5.20 -17.83
C GLY A 244 8.30 5.72 -17.31
N GLY A 245 8.80 5.07 -16.26
CA GLY A 245 9.94 5.50 -15.45
C GLY A 245 10.16 4.59 -14.23
N ARG A 246 10.06 3.27 -14.42
CA ARG A 246 10.65 2.17 -13.63
C ARG A 246 11.07 2.50 -12.17
N PRO A 247 10.45 1.84 -11.17
CA PRO A 247 11.20 1.23 -10.08
C PRO A 247 11.28 -0.26 -10.32
N THR A 248 12.47 -0.69 -10.73
CA THR A 248 12.82 -2.10 -10.85
C THR A 248 12.64 -2.75 -9.48
N ILE A 249 12.02 -3.92 -9.43
CA ILE A 249 12.46 -4.94 -8.47
C ILE A 249 13.98 -5.02 -8.66
N ILE A 250 14.74 -4.45 -7.72
CA ILE A 250 16.20 -4.57 -7.73
C ILE A 250 16.47 -6.02 -7.32
N ARG A 251 16.49 -6.91 -8.31
CA ARG A 251 17.07 -8.24 -8.17
C ARG A 251 18.54 -8.02 -7.82
N ARG A 252 18.86 -8.04 -6.54
CA ARG A 252 20.24 -8.19 -6.08
C ARG A 252 20.68 -9.60 -6.47
N PHE A 253 21.26 -9.74 -7.66
CA PHE A 253 22.11 -10.90 -7.92
C PHE A 253 23.33 -10.80 -7.02
N SER A 254 23.52 -11.82 -6.18
CA SER A 254 24.68 -11.98 -5.32
C SER A 254 25.96 -11.87 -6.13
N ARG A 255 26.92 -11.09 -5.62
CA ARG A 255 28.30 -10.99 -6.11
C ARG A 255 29.00 -12.35 -6.00
N ALA A 256 28.88 -13.17 -7.04
CA ALA A 256 29.86 -14.18 -7.40
C ALA A 256 30.04 -14.05 -8.93
N ASP A 257 31.26 -14.23 -9.43
CA ASP A 257 31.63 -14.18 -10.85
C ASP A 257 32.04 -12.85 -11.48
N TYR A 258 32.67 -11.96 -10.70
CA TYR A 258 33.70 -11.07 -11.29
C TYR A 258 35.09 -11.59 -10.96
N LYS A 259 35.64 -12.44 -11.85
CA LYS A 259 37.09 -12.64 -11.93
C LYS A 259 37.71 -11.33 -12.43
N ALA A 260 38.34 -10.58 -11.53
CA ALA A 260 39.15 -9.43 -11.89
C ALA A 260 40.31 -9.89 -12.80
N ARG A 261 40.37 -9.40 -14.05
CA ARG A 261 41.56 -9.52 -14.88
C ARG A 261 42.66 -8.63 -14.29
N SER A 262 43.81 -9.24 -14.02
CA SER A 262 44.98 -8.58 -13.44
C SER A 262 45.70 -7.70 -14.48
N PRO A 263 46.17 -6.48 -14.14
CA PRO A 263 46.81 -5.52 -15.08
C PRO A 263 48.17 -5.91 -15.71
N ARG A 264 48.53 -7.20 -15.82
CA ARG A 264 49.83 -7.63 -16.37
C ARG A 264 49.81 -8.15 -17.82
N GLU A 265 48.69 -8.09 -18.53
CA GLU A 265 48.60 -8.47 -19.96
C GLU A 265 48.60 -7.26 -20.92
N ILE A 266 49.26 -6.15 -20.56
CA ILE A 266 49.38 -4.96 -21.44
C ILE A 266 50.61 -5.04 -22.37
N VAL A 267 51.42 -6.10 -22.31
CA VAL A 267 52.64 -6.22 -23.14
C VAL A 267 52.68 -7.58 -23.83
N GLN A 268 51.94 -7.73 -24.93
CA GLN A 268 52.32 -8.68 -25.99
C GLN A 268 51.62 -8.55 -27.35
N ASP A 269 50.60 -7.69 -27.53
CA ASP A 269 49.89 -7.62 -28.83
C ASP A 269 50.19 -6.34 -29.62
N ARG A 270 51.48 -6.07 -29.83
CA ARG A 270 51.98 -5.11 -30.84
C ARG A 270 53.12 -5.75 -31.60
N GLY A 271 52.77 -6.61 -32.55
CA GLY A 271 53.72 -7.29 -33.41
C GLY A 271 53.08 -8.10 -34.51
N ARG A 272 52.40 -7.44 -35.46
CA ARG A 272 52.40 -7.81 -36.88
C ARG A 272 51.78 -6.73 -37.75
#